data_AF-A0AA95G547-F1
#
_entry.id   AF-A0AA95G547-F1
#
_cell.length_a   1.000
_cell.length_b   1.000
_cell.length_c   1.000
_cell.angle_alpha   90.00
_cell.angle_beta   90.00
_cell.angle_gamma   90.00
#
_symmetry.space_group_name_H-M   'P 1'
#
loop_
_entity.id
_entity.type
_entity.pdbx_description
1 polymer ?
#
loop_
_entity_poly.entity_id
_entity_poly.type
_entity_poly.pdbx_seq_one_letter_code
_entity_poly.pdbx_strand_id
1 'polypeptide(L)'
;MNAELGARLQHLSKKVSKERIVLFFGREEFSDNSKYLYLKALERERDFRCVWCSCEETLIAELKKKGLPCHLIVQETLSETIQLF
;
A
#
# COMPACT_ATOMS: atom_id res chain seq x y z
N MET A 1 22.36 34.12 5.11
CA MET A 1 21.50 33.56 4.05
C MET A 1 21.83 32.10 3.71
N ASN A 2 23.10 31.65 3.71
CA ASN A 2 23.46 30.26 3.39
C ASN A 2 23.15 29.20 4.47
N ALA A 3 23.20 29.55 5.76
CA ALA A 3 23.00 28.59 6.84
C ALA A 3 21.55 28.07 6.93
N GLU A 4 20.57 28.95 6.68
CA GLU A 4 19.14 28.60 6.68
C GLU A 4 18.79 27.66 5.52
N LEU A 5 19.33 27.93 4.33
CA LEU A 5 19.18 27.06 3.17
C LEU A 5 19.80 25.68 3.42
N GLY A 6 20.99 25.64 4.03
CA GLY A 6 21.66 24.40 4.41
C GLY A 6 20.84 23.56 5.39
N ALA A 7 20.26 24.18 6.41
CA ALA A 7 19.39 23.50 7.39
C ALA A 7 18.11 22.93 6.75
N ARG A 8 17.48 23.67 5.82
CA ARG A 8 16.30 23.21 5.09
C ARG A 8 16.61 22.03 4.15
N LEU A 9 17.73 22.11 3.43
CA LEU A 9 18.19 21.01 2.57
C LEU A 9 18.57 19.77 3.39
N GLN A 10 19.20 19.95 4.56
CA GLN A 10 19.51 18.86 5.46
C GLN A 10 18.24 18.20 6.03
N HIS A 11 17.21 18.99 6.34
CA HIS A 11 15.91 18.47 6.77
C HIS A 11 15.22 17.67 5.66
N LEU A 12 15.24 18.16 4.41
CA LEU A 12 14.73 17.44 3.24
C LEU A 12 15.56 16.19 2.91
N SER A 13 16.86 16.21 3.20
CA SER A 13 17.80 15.11 2.98
C SER A 13 17.70 14.00 4.03
N LYS A 14 17.03 14.25 5.17
CA LYS A 14 16.73 13.18 6.12
C LYS A 14 15.86 12.15 5.41
N LYS A 15 16.48 11.01 5.04
CA LYS A 15 15.79 9.84 4.51
C LYS A 15 14.64 9.51 5.44
N VAL A 16 13.43 9.85 5.01
CA VAL A 16 12.23 9.28 5.59
C VAL A 16 12.32 7.79 5.28
N SER A 17 12.49 6.98 6.33
CA SER A 17 12.45 5.53 6.18
C SER A 17 11.07 5.16 5.67
N LYS A 18 10.95 4.96 4.35
CA LYS A 18 9.71 4.48 3.75
C LYS A 18 9.44 3.08 4.28
N GLU A 19 8.24 2.88 4.79
CA GLU A 19 7.74 1.55 5.12
C GLU A 19 7.88 0.66 3.88
N ARG A 20 8.40 -0.57 4.04
CA ARG A 20 8.46 -1.52 2.93
C ARG A 20 7.03 -1.98 2.68
N ILE A 21 6.47 -1.65 1.54
CA ILE A 21 5.12 -2.04 1.16
C ILE A 21 5.14 -2.80 -0.16
N VAL A 22 4.37 -3.88 -0.21
CA VAL A 22 4.10 -4.66 -1.41
C VAL A 22 2.62 -4.51 -1.74
N LEU A 23 2.34 -4.00 -2.93
CA LEU A 23 0.99 -3.81 -3.45
C LEU A 23 0.68 -4.90 -4.47
N PHE A 24 -0.40 -5.64 -4.25
CA PHE A 24 -0.93 -6.62 -5.18
C PHE A 24 -2.10 -6.00 -5.94
N PHE A 25 -1.98 -5.87 -7.26
CA PHE A 25 -3.06 -5.31 -8.08
C PHE A 25 -3.95 -6.42 -8.61
N GLY A 26 -5.09 -6.60 -7.95
CA GLY A 26 -6.14 -7.52 -8.37
C GLY A 26 -6.99 -6.96 -9.50
N ARG A 27 -7.67 -7.87 -10.20
CA ARG A 27 -8.67 -7.53 -11.23
C ARG A 27 -10.07 -7.51 -10.60
N GLU A 28 -11.05 -7.93 -11.38
CA GLU A 28 -12.46 -7.99 -10.99
C GLU A 28 -12.73 -8.99 -9.85
N GLU A 29 -11.92 -10.05 -9.78
CA GLU A 29 -12.14 -11.16 -8.85
C GLU A 29 -10.88 -11.53 -8.04
N PHE A 30 -11.11 -12.18 -6.91
CA PHE A 30 -10.08 -12.84 -6.10
C PHE A 30 -9.84 -14.28 -6.58
N SER A 31 -9.64 -14.49 -7.88
CA SER A 31 -9.61 -15.83 -8.48
C SER A 31 -8.26 -16.23 -9.09
N ASP A 32 -7.40 -15.27 -9.44
CA ASP A 32 -6.13 -15.51 -10.13
C ASP A 32 -5.00 -16.08 -9.25
N ASN A 33 -3.85 -16.39 -9.85
CA ASN A 33 -2.68 -16.90 -9.13
C ASN A 33 -2.07 -15.88 -8.16
N SER A 34 -2.29 -14.58 -8.42
CA SER A 34 -1.81 -13.48 -7.60
C SER A 34 -2.39 -13.55 -6.19
N LYS A 35 -3.61 -14.07 -6.03
CA LYS A 35 -4.23 -14.29 -4.71
C LYS A 35 -3.41 -15.21 -3.81
N TYR A 36 -2.82 -16.26 -4.36
CA TYR A 36 -2.02 -17.21 -3.57
C TYR A 36 -0.71 -16.57 -3.13
N LEU A 37 -0.11 -15.78 -4.01
CA LEU A 37 1.10 -15.02 -3.68
C LEU A 37 0.81 -13.97 -2.59
N TYR A 38 -0.33 -13.27 -2.68
CA TYR A 38 -0.80 -12.34 -1.65
C TYR A 38 -1.03 -13.05 -0.30
N LEU A 39 -1.74 -14.17 -0.30
CA LEU A 39 -1.99 -14.94 0.93
C LEU A 39 -0.70 -15.46 1.54
N LYS A 40 0.26 -15.90 0.72
CA LYS A 40 1.59 -16.31 1.17
C LYS A 40 2.36 -15.14 1.76
N ALA A 41 2.26 -13.96 1.16
CA ALA A 41 2.87 -12.73 1.65
C ALA A 41 2.24 -12.20 2.96
N LEU A 42 1.08 -12.73 3.39
CA LEU A 42 0.45 -12.41 4.67
C LEU A 42 0.92 -13.30 5.84
N GLU A 43 1.87 -14.21 5.64
CA GLU A 43 2.43 -15.02 6.73
C GLU A 43 3.26 -14.16 7.73
N ARG A 44 3.39 -14.64 8.98
CA ARG A 44 3.80 -13.83 10.15
C ARG A 44 5.26 -13.33 10.14
N GLU A 45 6.10 -13.84 9.26
CA GLU A 45 7.51 -13.45 9.15
C GLU A 45 7.74 -12.62 7.89
N ARG A 46 7.47 -11.32 8.00
CA ARG A 46 7.72 -10.36 6.93
C ARG A 46 8.18 -9.03 7.49
N ASP A 47 9.11 -8.40 6.79
CA ASP A 47 9.62 -7.05 7.07
C ASP A 47 8.92 -5.98 6.22
N PHE A 48 7.80 -6.34 5.59
CA PHE A 48 7.00 -5.48 4.74
C PHE A 48 5.49 -5.59 5.03
N ARG A 49 4.76 -4.51 4.77
CA ARG A 49 3.30 -4.48 4.72
C ARG A 49 2.83 -4.97 3.35
N CYS A 50 1.76 -5.74 3.33
CA CYS A 50 1.19 -6.29 2.11
C CYS A 50 -0.26 -5.81 1.98
N VAL A 51 -0.65 -5.29 0.82
CA VAL A 51 -2.00 -4.76 0.58
C VAL A 51 -2.49 -5.23 -0.78
N TRP A 52 -3.73 -5.74 -0.84
CA TRP A 52 -4.42 -6.03 -2.09
C TRP A 52 -5.20 -4.83 -2.57
N CYS A 53 -4.92 -4.35 -3.77
CA CYS A 53 -5.55 -3.19 -4.38
C CYS A 53 -6.44 -3.62 -5.56
N SER A 54 -7.64 -3.05 -5.65
CA SER A 54 -8.54 -3.22 -6.80
C SER A 54 -9.45 -2.00 -6.93
N CYS A 55 -10.01 -1.77 -8.12
CA CYS A 55 -11.08 -0.80 -8.34
C CYS A 55 -12.48 -1.38 -8.03
N GLU A 56 -12.59 -2.68 -7.78
CA GLU A 56 -13.85 -3.34 -7.52
C GLU A 56 -14.32 -3.22 -6.06
N GLU A 57 -15.37 -2.44 -5.83
CA GLU A 57 -15.92 -2.18 -4.49
C GLU A 57 -16.39 -3.46 -3.79
N THR A 58 -17.15 -4.31 -4.49
CA THR A 58 -17.71 -5.55 -3.94
C THR A 58 -16.60 -6.48 -3.46
N LEU A 59 -15.56 -6.64 -4.28
CA LEU A 59 -14.39 -7.45 -3.94
C LEU A 59 -13.68 -6.89 -2.70
N ILE A 60 -13.40 -5.59 -2.67
CA ILE A 60 -12.72 -4.97 -1.53
C ILE A 60 -13.56 -5.10 -0.25
N ALA A 61 -14.88 -4.91 -0.34
CA ALA A 61 -15.78 -5.09 0.80
C ALA A 61 -15.75 -6.53 1.33
N GLU A 62 -15.72 -7.54 0.47
CA GLU A 62 -15.59 -8.94 0.88
C GLU A 62 -14.24 -9.25 1.53
N LEU A 63 -13.14 -8.73 0.98
CA LEU A 63 -11.81 -8.91 1.55
C LEU A 63 -11.70 -8.22 2.92
N LYS A 64 -12.25 -7.01 3.08
CA LYS A 64 -12.33 -6.30 4.37
C LYS A 64 -13.12 -7.10 5.41
N LYS A 65 -14.28 -7.67 5.02
CA LYS A 65 -15.07 -8.54 5.90
C LYS A 65 -14.30 -9.77 6.39
N LYS A 66 -13.35 -10.26 5.59
CA LYS A 66 -12.46 -11.38 5.93
C LYS A 66 -11.22 -10.94 6.74
N GLY A 67 -11.09 -9.66 7.07
CA GLY A 67 -9.94 -9.11 7.80
C GLY A 67 -8.65 -9.08 6.95
N LEU A 68 -8.77 -9.13 5.62
CA LEU A 68 -7.63 -9.12 4.72
C LEU A 68 -7.19 -7.67 4.44
N PRO A 69 -5.89 -7.34 4.54
CA PRO A 69 -5.38 -6.02 4.19
C PRO A 69 -5.61 -5.70 2.71
N CYS A 70 -6.52 -4.77 2.42
CA CYS A 70 -6.86 -4.37 1.06
C CYS A 70 -7.26 -2.90 0.96
N HIS A 71 -7.17 -2.35 -0.25
CA HIS A 71 -7.43 -0.95 -0.56
C HIS A 71 -8.25 -0.82 -1.85
N LEU A 72 -9.28 0.03 -1.81
CA LEU A 72 -10.08 0.36 -2.99
C LEU A 72 -9.40 1.52 -3.73
N ILE A 73 -9.20 1.41 -5.04
CA ILE A 73 -8.66 2.48 -5.88
C ILE A 73 -9.82 3.16 -6.61
N VAL A 74 -10.31 4.25 -6.05
CA VAL A 74 -11.34 5.12 -6.64
C VAL A 74 -11.02 6.58 -6.33
N GLN A 75 -11.78 7.51 -6.90
CA GLN A 75 -11.54 8.95 -6.72
C GLN A 75 -11.65 9.37 -5.25
N GLU A 76 -12.60 8.77 -4.52
CA GLU A 76 -12.89 9.04 -3.12
C GLU A 76 -11.73 8.62 -2.20
N THR A 77 -10.93 7.64 -2.61
CA THR A 77 -9.78 7.10 -1.85
C THR A 77 -8.43 7.57 -2.41
N LEU A 78 -8.40 8.59 -3.28
CA LEU A 78 -7.18 9.04 -3.96
C LEU A 78 -6.08 9.45 -2.96
N SER A 79 -6.42 10.22 -1.92
CA SER A 79 -5.45 10.67 -0.91
C SER A 79 -4.79 9.49 -0.18
N GLU A 80 -5.57 8.48 0.19
CA GLU A 80 -5.09 7.25 0.83
C GLU A 80 -4.23 6.43 -0.14
N THR A 81 -4.64 6.36 -1.40
CA THR A 81 -3.93 5.66 -2.48
C THR A 81 -2.53 6.25 -2.67
N ILE A 82 -2.39 7.58 -2.67
CA ILE A 82 -1.09 8.25 -2.80
C ILE A 82 -0.16 7.92 -1.63
N GLN A 83 -0.69 7.75 -0.42
CA GLN A 83 0.11 7.38 0.75
C GLN A 83 0.69 5.96 0.69
N LEU A 84 0.23 5.12 -0.24
CA LEU A 84 0.78 3.79 -0.47
C LEU A 84 2.05 3.79 -1.36
N PHE A 85 2.49 4.96 -1.89
CA PHE A 85 3.67 5.14 -2.75
C PHE A 85 4.76 6.04 -2.11
#